data_AF-A0AA38PHX5-F1
#
_entry.id   AF-A0AA38PHX5-F1
#
_cell.length_a   1.000
_cell.length_b   1.000
_cell.length_c   1.000
_cell.angle_alpha   90.00
_cell.angle_beta   90.00
_cell.angle_gamma   90.00
#
_symmetry.space_group_name_H-M   'P 1'
#
loop_
_entity.id
_entity.type
_entity.pdbx_description
1 polymer ?
#
loop_
_entity_poly.entity_id
_entity_poly.type
_entity_poly.pdbx_seq_one_letter_code
_entity_poly.pdbx_strand_id
1 'polypeptide(L)'
;MDDDHVGFLQKNSILAEVTVLDHENHRVAWRVAGMLPRWMLDVERWQMITVEEGREGGTEMKCKYESYEVFRGVLAYAVQWFVGKELKMGVDAMGEALKGRAERD
;
A
#
# COMPACT_ATOMS: atom_id res chain seq x y z
N MET A 1 -14.77 11.49 19.76
CA MET A 1 -15.01 12.66 18.88
C MET A 1 -14.38 13.83 19.59
N ASP A 2 -13.24 14.29 19.10
CA ASP A 2 -12.67 15.60 19.41
C ASP A 2 -11.62 15.86 18.32
N ASP A 3 -12.08 16.49 17.25
CA ASP A 3 -11.26 17.23 16.31
C ASP A 3 -11.35 18.68 16.77
N ASP A 4 -10.23 19.32 17.06
CA ASP A 4 -10.19 20.79 17.04
C ASP A 4 -8.81 21.43 16.83
N HIS A 5 -7.71 20.66 16.81
CA HIS A 5 -6.38 21.22 16.50
C HIS A 5 -5.52 20.27 15.67
N VAL A 6 -6.01 19.82 14.51
CA VAL A 6 -5.14 19.13 13.56
C VAL A 6 -4.48 20.19 12.69
N GLY A 7 -3.40 20.78 13.21
CA GLY A 7 -2.37 21.36 12.34
C GLY A 7 -1.93 20.31 11.32
N PHE A 8 -1.25 20.73 10.25
CA PHE A 8 -0.89 19.98 9.03
C PHE A 8 -0.46 18.48 9.16
N LEU A 9 -0.23 17.95 10.36
CA LEU A 9 0.08 16.56 10.67
C LEU A 9 -0.78 16.05 11.84
N GLN A 10 -1.72 15.13 11.55
CA GLN A 10 -2.47 14.37 12.56
C GLN A 10 -1.55 13.40 13.30
N LYS A 11 -1.87 13.03 14.56
CA LYS A 11 -1.09 12.05 15.36
C LYS A 11 -0.87 10.68 14.68
N ASN A 12 -1.72 10.32 13.72
CA ASN A 12 -1.61 9.11 12.89
C ASN A 12 -1.38 9.45 11.41
N SER A 13 -0.61 10.49 11.12
CA SER A 13 -0.23 10.86 9.75
C SER A 13 1.21 10.49 9.48
N ILE A 14 1.48 10.15 8.22
CA ILE A 14 2.82 9.92 7.72
C ILE A 14 3.03 10.78 6.49
N LEU A 15 4.21 11.40 6.38
CA LEU A 15 4.59 12.09 5.16
C LEU A 15 4.92 11.03 4.10
N ALA A 16 4.17 11.04 3.01
CA ALA A 16 4.39 10.15 1.87
C ALA A 16 4.76 10.95 0.62
N GLU A 17 5.71 10.44 -0.14
CA GLU A 17 6.12 10.99 -1.42
C GLU A 17 5.72 10.01 -2.52
N VAL A 18 4.92 10.46 -3.49
CA VAL A 18 4.50 9.64 -4.63
C VAL A 18 5.72 9.38 -5.51
N THR A 19 6.08 8.12 -5.68
CA THR A 19 7.22 7.70 -6.51
C THR A 19 6.79 7.30 -7.91
N VAL A 20 5.60 6.71 -8.04
CA VAL A 20 5.03 6.30 -9.33
C VAL A 20 3.54 6.62 -9.34
N LEU A 21 3.08 7.24 -10.42
CA LEU A 21 1.67 7.40 -10.74
C LEU A 21 1.49 7.04 -12.22
N ASP A 22 0.91 5.88 -12.48
CA ASP A 22 0.71 5.37 -13.84
C ASP A 22 -0.77 5.02 -14.02
N HIS A 23 -1.43 5.85 -14.82
CA HIS A 23 -2.85 5.76 -15.10
C HIS A 23 -3.18 4.65 -16.10
N GLU A 24 -2.23 4.27 -16.97
CA GLU A 24 -2.45 3.26 -18.00
C GLU A 24 -2.50 1.85 -17.38
N ASN A 25 -1.60 1.59 -16.43
CA ASN A 25 -1.51 0.30 -15.73
C ASN A 25 -2.22 0.31 -14.38
N HIS A 26 -3.04 1.34 -14.09
CA HIS A 26 -3.77 1.53 -12.82
C HIS A 26 -2.92 1.23 -11.58
N ARG A 27 -1.71 1.79 -11.53
CA ARG A 27 -0.75 1.56 -10.45
C ARG A 27 -0.25 2.87 -9.86
N VAL A 28 -0.07 2.85 -8.56
CA VAL A 28 0.47 3.96 -7.79
C VAL A 28 1.45 3.41 -6.76
N ALA A 29 2.54 4.14 -6.57
CA ALA A 29 3.51 3.84 -5.53
C ALA A 29 3.87 5.10 -4.78
N TRP A 30 4.06 4.95 -3.48
CA TRP A 30 4.52 6.02 -2.62
C TRP A 30 5.48 5.49 -1.58
N ARG A 31 6.43 6.35 -1.19
CA ARG A 31 7.40 6.06 -0.15
C ARG A 31 7.18 6.92 1.07
N VAL A 32 7.60 6.41 2.22
CA VAL A 32 7.62 7.19 3.45
C VAL A 32 8.78 8.20 3.39
N ALA A 33 8.47 9.49 3.53
CA ALA A 33 9.44 10.57 3.50
C ALA A 33 9.74 11.09 4.91
N GLY A 34 11.00 11.42 5.18
CA GLY A 34 11.41 12.12 6.41
C GLY A 34 11.47 11.28 7.69
N MET A 35 11.15 9.98 7.66
CA MET A 35 11.21 9.13 8.86
C MET A 35 12.63 8.64 9.17
N LEU A 36 13.32 8.06 8.19
CA LEU A 36 14.69 7.54 8.33
C LEU A 36 15.50 7.79 7.04
N PRO A 37 16.83 7.96 7.14
CA PRO A 37 17.71 7.92 5.97
C PRO A 37 17.51 6.67 5.11
N ARG A 38 17.46 6.85 3.80
CA ARG A 38 17.13 5.79 2.82
C ARG A 38 18.06 4.57 2.86
N TRP A 39 19.33 4.77 3.22
CA TRP A 39 20.28 3.67 3.38
C TRP A 39 19.94 2.77 4.57
N MET A 40 19.26 3.32 5.57
CA MET A 40 18.92 2.63 6.81
C MET A 40 17.58 1.89 6.68
N LEU A 41 16.53 2.60 6.26
CA LEU A 41 15.23 2.00 5.97
C LEU A 41 14.50 2.84 4.91
N ASP A 42 14.28 2.27 3.74
CA ASP A 42 13.41 2.81 2.69
C ASP A 42 12.18 1.92 2.62
N VAL A 43 10.99 2.52 2.67
CA VAL A 43 9.71 1.81 2.64
C VAL A 43 8.89 2.40 1.50
N GLU A 44 8.60 1.57 0.51
CA GLU A 44 7.79 1.93 -0.64
C GLU A 44 6.59 1.00 -0.73
N ARG A 45 5.39 1.58 -0.74
CA ARG A 45 4.14 0.86 -0.92
C ARG A 45 3.69 0.98 -2.37
N TRP A 46 3.27 -0.15 -2.93
CA TRP A 46 2.71 -0.27 -4.26
C TRP A 46 1.25 -0.71 -4.15
N GLN A 47 0.39 -0.08 -4.93
CA GLN A 47 -0.98 -0.52 -5.15
C GLN A 47 -1.26 -0.56 -6.64
N MET A 48 -1.84 -1.67 -7.10
CA MET A 48 -2.16 -1.86 -8.51
C MET A 48 -3.46 -2.63 -8.67
N ILE A 49 -4.16 -2.33 -9.75
CA ILE A 49 -5.38 -3.03 -10.16
C ILE A 49 -5.09 -3.68 -11.51
N THR A 50 -5.21 -5.00 -11.56
CA THR A 50 -5.03 -5.76 -12.80
C THR A 50 -6.32 -6.45 -13.18
N VAL A 51 -6.71 -6.36 -14.45
CA VAL A 51 -7.85 -7.11 -14.98
C VAL A 51 -7.39 -8.54 -15.24
N GLU A 52 -8.02 -9.50 -14.56
CA GLU A 52 -7.87 -10.93 -14.85
C GLU A 52 -9.05 -11.38 -15.73
N GLU A 53 -8.74 -11.89 -16.92
CA GLU A 53 -9.71 -12.61 -17.73
C GLU A 53 -10.04 -13.93 -17.02
N GLY A 54 -11.30 -14.08 -16.59
CA GLY A 54 -11.76 -15.28 -15.90
C GLY A 54 -11.51 -16.55 -16.72
N ARG A 55 -10.86 -17.54 -16.10
CA ARG A 55 -10.60 -18.83 -16.75
C ARG A 55 -11.92 -19.60 -16.92
N GLU A 56 -12.19 -19.96 -18.17
CA GLU A 56 -13.20 -20.92 -18.65
C GLU A 56 -14.67 -20.45 -18.63
N GLY A 57 -15.12 -19.88 -19.77
CA GLY A 57 -16.49 -20.10 -20.25
C GLY A 57 -17.58 -19.06 -19.93
N GLY A 58 -17.29 -17.86 -19.44
CA GLY A 58 -18.35 -16.85 -19.29
C GLY A 58 -17.91 -15.48 -18.79
N THR A 59 -18.11 -14.47 -19.65
CA THR A 59 -18.60 -13.09 -19.46
C THR A 59 -18.36 -12.29 -18.16
N GLU A 60 -17.48 -12.69 -17.25
CA GLU A 60 -17.15 -11.92 -16.04
C GLU A 60 -15.68 -11.52 -16.05
N MET A 61 -15.43 -10.23 -16.32
CA MET A 61 -14.13 -9.61 -16.07
C MET A 61 -13.93 -9.50 -14.55
N LYS A 62 -12.85 -10.08 -14.02
CA LYS A 62 -12.51 -9.97 -12.59
C LYS A 62 -11.37 -8.97 -12.42
N CYS A 63 -11.49 -8.08 -11.45
CA CYS A 63 -10.42 -7.17 -11.08
C CYS A 63 -9.65 -7.76 -9.89
N LYS A 64 -8.33 -7.83 -10.01
CA LYS A 64 -7.43 -8.20 -8.93
C LYS A 64 -6.81 -6.95 -8.34
N TYR A 65 -7.01 -6.78 -7.05
CA TYR A 65 -6.48 -5.67 -6.27
C TYR A 65 -5.24 -6.17 -5.53
N GLU A 66 -4.08 -5.61 -5.86
CA GLU A 66 -2.81 -6.01 -5.27
C GLU A 66 -2.22 -4.84 -4.49
N SER A 67 -1.74 -5.13 -3.29
CA SER A 67 -0.99 -4.21 -2.45
C SER A 67 0.30 -4.89 -2.03
N TYR A 68 1.41 -4.18 -2.15
CA TYR A 68 2.73 -4.67 -1.75
C TYR A 68 3.48 -3.60 -0.98
N GLU A 69 4.34 -4.02 -0.08
CA GLU A 69 5.25 -3.14 0.63
C GLU A 69 6.68 -3.63 0.48
N VAL A 70 7.53 -2.76 -0.06
CA VAL A 70 8.92 -3.03 -0.38
C VAL A 70 9.79 -2.32 0.65
N PHE A 71 10.51 -3.11 1.44
CA PHE A 71 11.49 -2.62 2.42
C PHE A 71 12.90 -2.75 1.85
N ARG A 72 13.69 -1.69 1.93
CA ARG A 72 15.12 -1.68 1.55
C ARG A 72 15.97 -1.09 2.68
N GLY A 73 17.25 -1.44 2.70
CA GLY A 73 18.21 -0.93 3.67
C GLY A 73 18.56 -1.93 4.78
N VAL A 74 19.46 -1.53 5.67
CA VAL A 74 20.02 -2.42 6.70
C VAL A 74 18.96 -2.89 7.70
N LEU A 75 18.02 -2.01 8.07
CA LEU A 75 16.97 -2.35 9.02
C LEU A 75 15.84 -3.19 8.40
N ALA A 76 15.79 -3.35 7.07
CA ALA A 76 14.75 -4.15 6.41
C ALA A 76 14.75 -5.60 6.92
N TYR A 77 15.92 -6.17 7.19
CA TYR A 77 16.06 -7.52 7.77
C TYR A 77 15.50 -7.61 9.19
N ALA A 78 15.74 -6.59 10.01
CA ALA A 78 15.18 -6.52 11.36
C ALA A 78 13.65 -6.40 11.31
N VAL A 79 13.13 -5.52 10.46
CA VAL A 79 11.68 -5.38 10.24
C VAL A 79 11.07 -6.69 9.78
N GLN A 80 11.70 -7.39 8.84
CA GLN A 80 11.23 -8.68 8.34
C GLN A 80 11.15 -9.73 9.45
N TRP A 81 12.13 -9.78 10.37
CA TRP A 81 12.14 -10.73 11.48
C TRP A 81 11.12 -10.43 12.58
N PHE A 82 10.98 -9.16 12.97
CA PHE A 82 10.13 -8.80 14.10
C PHE A 82 8.67 -8.53 13.72
N VAL A 83 8.43 -7.86 12.59
CA VAL A 83 7.11 -7.31 12.23
C VAL A 83 6.63 -7.79 10.86
N GLY A 84 7.43 -8.58 10.14
CA GLY A 84 7.13 -8.98 8.76
C GLY A 84 5.78 -9.70 8.59
N LYS A 85 5.36 -10.51 9.57
CA LYS A 85 4.05 -11.19 9.54
C LYS A 85 2.89 -10.20 9.70
N GLU A 86 2.99 -9.30 10.67
CA GLU A 86 1.95 -8.30 10.94
C GLU A 86 1.85 -7.28 9.80
N LEU A 87 2.99 -6.88 9.23
CA LEU A 87 3.04 -6.00 8.06
C LEU A 87 2.38 -6.65 6.85
N LYS A 88 2.66 -7.93 6.60
CA LYS A 88 2.00 -8.67 5.53
C LYS A 88 0.48 -8.70 5.73
N MET A 89 0.02 -9.00 6.95
CA MET A 89 -1.41 -8.97 7.27
C MET A 89 -2.03 -7.59 7.06
N GLY A 90 -1.33 -6.51 7.42
CA GLY A 90 -1.80 -5.14 7.20
C GLY A 90 -1.89 -4.77 5.72
N VAL A 91 -0.92 -5.22 4.92
CA VAL A 91 -0.92 -5.03 3.47
C VAL A 91 -2.05 -5.83 2.80
N ASP A 92 -2.23 -7.09 3.20
CA ASP A 92 -3.32 -7.95 2.70
C ASP A 92 -4.68 -7.35 3.05
N ALA A 93 -4.89 -6.93 4.31
CA ALA A 93 -6.11 -6.28 4.77
C ALA A 93 -6.40 -4.95 4.03
N MET A 94 -5.36 -4.21 3.65
CA MET A 94 -5.53 -2.99 2.87
C MET A 94 -6.01 -3.28 1.45
N GLY A 95 -5.49 -4.34 0.82
CA GLY A 95 -5.98 -4.82 -0.48
C GLY A 95 -7.43 -5.27 -0.42
N GLU A 96 -7.81 -6.03 0.61
CA GLU A 96 -9.20 -6.46 0.84
C GLU A 96 -10.14 -5.28 1.09
N ALA A 97 -9.73 -4.31 1.91
CA ALA A 97 -10.51 -3.12 2.18
C ALA A 97 -10.69 -2.24 0.93
N LEU A 98 -9.66 -2.13 0.08
CA LEU A 98 -9.75 -1.41 -1.18
C LEU A 98 -10.76 -2.07 -2.11
N LYS A 99 -10.66 -3.39 -2.29
CA LYS A 99 -11.62 -4.18 -3.07
C LYS A 99 -13.04 -4.01 -2.54
N GLY A 100 -13.24 -4.23 -1.25
CA GLY A 100 -14.54 -4.13 -0.61
C GLY A 100 -15.16 -2.75 -0.65
N ARG A 101 -14.35 -1.68 -0.80
CA ARG A 101 -14.87 -0.32 -0.99
C ARG A 101 -15.14 0.01 -2.46
N ALA A 102 -14.32 -0.48 -3.39
CA ALA A 102 -14.46 -0.24 -4.82
C ALA A 102 -15.65 -1.02 -5.42
N GLU A 103 -15.93 -2.22 -4.91
CA GLU A 103 -17.04 -3.08 -5.36
C GLU A 103 -18.34 -2.86 -4.58
N ARG A 104 -18.35 -1.94 -3.61
CA ARG A 104 -19.55 -1.61 -2.85
C ARG A 104 -20.32 -0.49 -3.55
N ASP A 105 -21.38 -0.88 -4.26
CA ASP A 105 -22.44 -0.01 -4.78
C ASP A 105 -23.15 0.78 -3.66
#